data_AF-A0A973XXL0-F1
#
_entry.id   AF-A0A973XXL0-F1
#
_cell.length_a   1.000
_cell.length_b   1.000
_cell.length_c   1.000
_cell.angle_alpha   90.00
_cell.angle_beta   90.00
_cell.angle_gamma   90.00
#
_symmetry.space_group_name_H-M   'P 1'
#
loop_
_entity.id
_entity.type
_entity.pdbx_description
1 polymer ?
#
loop_
_entity_poly.entity_id
_entity_poly.type
_entity_poly.pdbx_seq_one_letter_code
_entity_poly.pdbx_strand_id
1 'polypeptide(L)'
;MAGSITLESPRTAEERRSGPLIVTEDVDLLDDLLRLCAAAGAEPDVHHTVPDRKGIWEGAPLVLVGDDAAERCRGATRRRGVVLVGRDQDNPDVWRRAVEIGADSVLRLPDGEGWLVDRIADVAEGVGRQALTVGVIGGRGGAGASTLACALAVTAARAGRRTMLVDGDPLGGGLDVLLGGEQTEGRRWPDFAASKGRVAGGALEESLPELHALRVLSWDRGDSVVVPPEAMRSVLAAARRRGGVVVVDLPRRVDEGVAEALAQLDLGLLVVPGELRAVAAANRVASVVGMVLSDLRVVARGPYASGLDEHWVAAALGLPLAGELPVETGLSADQDGGAPPGASGRGPLARFCTAFWEKALAGETVS
;
A
#
# COMPACT_ATOMS: atom_id res chain seq x y z
N MET A 1 33.34 46.53 29.87
CA MET A 1 32.04 46.06 30.42
C MET A 1 31.03 46.03 29.28
N ALA A 2 30.74 44.83 28.78
CA ALA A 2 29.56 44.42 28.02
C ALA A 2 29.87 43.03 27.41
N GLY A 3 29.59 41.98 28.18
CA GLY A 3 29.63 40.59 27.70
C GLY A 3 28.19 40.09 27.60
N SER A 4 27.71 39.91 26.38
CA SER A 4 26.39 39.35 26.07
C SER A 4 26.35 37.89 26.51
N ILE A 5 25.49 37.57 27.48
CA ILE A 5 25.14 36.20 27.85
C ILE A 5 23.97 35.79 26.95
N THR A 6 24.26 34.98 25.95
CA THR A 6 23.24 34.33 25.12
C THR A 6 22.61 33.24 25.97
N LEU A 7 21.41 33.48 26.51
CA LEU A 7 20.57 32.42 27.06
C LEU A 7 20.02 31.60 25.90
N GLU A 8 20.52 30.37 25.73
CA GLU A 8 19.85 29.34 24.96
C GLU A 8 18.48 29.07 25.61
N SER A 9 17.41 29.37 24.87
CA SER A 9 16.05 29.00 25.28
C SER A 9 15.91 27.48 25.27
N PRO A 10 15.23 26.88 26.26
CA PRO A 10 14.99 25.45 26.27
C PRO A 10 14.07 25.09 25.11
N ARG A 11 14.58 24.23 24.21
CA ARG A 11 13.81 23.56 23.18
C ARG A 11 12.54 23.00 23.83
N THR A 12 11.40 23.60 23.50
CA THR A 12 10.09 23.10 23.89
C THR A 12 9.93 21.68 23.39
N ALA A 13 9.39 20.81 24.24
CA ALA A 13 9.14 19.40 23.98
C ALA A 13 8.35 19.23 22.67
N GLU A 14 9.06 19.05 21.56
CA GLU A 14 8.60 18.17 20.50
C GLU A 14 8.27 16.84 21.19
N GLU A 15 7.04 16.36 21.03
CA GLU A 15 6.66 14.99 21.34
C GLU A 15 7.76 14.10 20.77
N ARG A 16 8.66 13.59 21.64
CA ARG A 16 9.70 12.66 21.23
C ARG A 16 8.96 11.46 20.66
N ARG A 17 8.87 11.38 19.33
CA ARG A 17 8.36 10.22 18.63
C ARG A 17 9.19 9.05 19.14
N SER A 18 8.57 8.16 19.90
CA SER A 18 9.25 6.99 20.45
C SER A 18 9.75 6.15 19.29
N GLY A 19 11.05 5.89 19.21
CA GLY A 19 11.62 4.97 18.23
C GLY A 19 11.24 3.52 18.52
N PRO A 20 11.79 2.57 17.75
CA PRO A 20 11.60 1.14 18.00
C PRO A 20 12.03 0.76 19.42
N LEU A 21 11.27 -0.10 20.10
CA LEU A 21 11.68 -0.72 21.35
C LEU A 21 12.43 -2.02 21.04
N ILE A 22 13.62 -2.19 21.57
CA ILE A 22 14.40 -3.44 21.51
C ILE A 22 14.38 -4.07 22.90
N VAL A 23 14.06 -5.37 22.97
CA VAL A 23 14.12 -6.17 24.20
C VAL A 23 15.01 -7.39 23.98
N THR A 24 16.26 -7.35 24.47
CA THR A 24 17.24 -8.44 24.34
C THR A 24 18.33 -8.32 25.40
N GLU A 25 18.88 -9.45 25.85
CA GLU A 25 20.13 -9.54 26.63
C GLU A 25 21.30 -10.07 25.79
N ASP A 26 21.00 -10.71 24.65
CA ASP A 26 22.01 -11.12 23.67
C ASP A 26 22.68 -9.88 23.05
N VAL A 27 23.97 -9.74 23.34
CA VAL A 27 24.82 -8.61 22.90
C VAL A 27 25.07 -8.66 21.39
N ASP A 28 25.26 -9.84 20.82
CA ASP A 28 25.54 -9.99 19.40
C ASP A 28 24.27 -9.67 18.59
N LEU A 29 23.11 -10.11 19.07
CA LEU A 29 21.82 -9.72 18.48
C LEU A 29 21.55 -8.22 18.65
N LEU A 30 21.84 -7.66 19.83
CA LEU A 30 21.67 -6.23 20.09
C LEU A 30 22.50 -5.39 19.12
N ASP A 31 23.77 -5.72 18.91
CA ASP A 31 24.66 -5.00 17.99
C ASP A 31 24.13 -5.03 16.56
N ASP A 32 23.63 -6.19 16.10
CA ASP A 32 22.98 -6.30 14.79
C ASP A 32 21.72 -5.41 14.71
N LEU A 33 20.83 -5.47 15.70
CA LEU A 33 19.62 -4.65 15.73
C LEU A 33 19.93 -3.15 15.76
N LEU A 34 20.92 -2.72 16.54
CA LEU A 34 21.38 -1.33 16.59
C LEU A 34 21.95 -0.87 15.24
N ARG A 35 22.73 -1.72 14.57
CA ARG A 35 23.24 -1.45 13.22
C ARG A 35 22.09 -1.27 12.21
N LEU A 36 21.07 -2.14 12.26
CA LEU A 36 19.90 -2.04 11.38
C LEU A 36 19.05 -0.80 11.68
N CYS A 37 18.87 -0.46 12.96
CA CYS A 37 18.23 0.80 13.37
C CYS A 37 18.98 2.03 12.84
N ALA A 38 20.32 2.05 12.97
CA ALA A 38 21.14 3.14 12.44
C ALA A 38 21.03 3.24 10.91
N ALA A 39 21.04 2.11 10.18
CA ALA A 39 20.84 2.08 8.74
C ALA A 39 19.46 2.62 8.32
N ALA A 40 18.46 2.43 9.19
CA ALA A 40 17.11 2.94 9.02
C ALA A 40 16.89 4.39 9.55
N GLY A 41 17.93 5.03 10.10
CA GLY A 41 17.82 6.37 10.68
C GLY A 41 16.93 6.44 11.93
N ALA A 42 16.79 5.32 12.65
CA ALA A 42 15.97 5.21 13.85
C ALA A 42 16.84 5.15 15.11
N GLU A 43 16.42 5.86 16.17
CA GLU A 43 17.02 5.75 17.50
C GLU A 43 16.14 4.82 18.36
N PRO A 44 16.58 3.59 18.67
CA PRO A 44 15.78 2.66 19.44
C PRO A 44 15.90 2.90 20.95
N ASP A 45 14.86 2.53 21.69
CA ASP A 45 14.90 2.39 23.15
C ASP A 45 15.23 0.93 23.50
N VAL A 46 16.28 0.67 24.29
CA VAL A 46 16.81 -0.68 24.53
C VAL A 46 16.57 -1.09 25.97
N HIS A 47 15.95 -2.25 26.14
CA HIS A 47 15.68 -2.87 27.44
C HIS A 47 16.08 -4.34 27.43
N HIS A 48 16.30 -4.91 28.61
CA HIS A 48 16.57 -6.35 28.77
C HIS A 48 15.30 -7.15 29.07
N THR A 49 14.26 -6.47 29.55
CA THR A 49 12.94 -7.00 29.86
C THR A 49 11.86 -6.02 29.39
N VAL A 50 10.60 -6.41 29.48
CA VAL A 50 9.48 -5.48 29.26
C VAL A 50 9.66 -4.27 30.20
N PRO A 51 9.63 -3.03 29.69
CA PRO A 51 9.86 -1.84 30.52
C PRO A 51 8.80 -1.69 31.61
N ASP A 52 9.22 -1.44 32.86
CA ASP A 52 8.33 -1.25 34.01
C ASP A 52 7.44 0.01 33.89
N ARG A 53 7.89 0.99 33.09
CA ARG A 53 7.14 2.22 32.87
C ARG A 53 5.99 1.96 31.89
N LYS A 54 4.77 1.98 32.43
CA LYS A 54 3.52 1.90 31.66
C LYS A 54 3.52 2.83 30.45
N GLY A 55 3.16 2.29 29.29
CA GLY A 55 3.01 3.05 28.04
C GLY A 55 4.24 3.05 27.14
N ILE A 56 5.43 2.59 27.58
CA ILE A 56 6.57 2.43 26.66
C ILE A 56 6.29 1.28 25.68
N TRP A 57 5.88 0.13 26.19
CA TRP A 57 5.51 -1.02 25.36
C TRP A 57 4.32 -0.72 24.44
N GLU A 58 3.27 -0.09 24.96
CA GLU A 58 2.07 0.25 24.20
C GLU A 58 2.29 1.42 23.23
N GLY A 59 3.18 2.36 23.56
CA GLY A 59 3.49 3.54 22.76
C GLY A 59 4.52 3.30 21.68
N ALA A 60 5.40 2.30 21.83
CA ALA A 60 6.44 1.99 20.87
C ALA A 60 5.83 1.65 19.50
N PRO A 61 6.20 2.29 18.39
CA PRO A 61 5.62 1.98 17.08
C PRO A 61 6.07 0.61 16.51
N LEU A 62 7.18 0.06 17.02
CA LEU A 62 7.71 -1.27 16.72
C LEU A 62 8.36 -1.84 17.99
N VAL A 63 8.20 -3.14 18.23
CA VAL A 63 8.86 -3.85 19.33
C VAL A 63 9.61 -5.04 18.75
N LEU A 64 10.93 -5.05 18.92
CA LEU A 64 11.84 -6.10 18.49
C LEU A 64 12.25 -6.89 19.73
N VAL A 65 11.83 -8.15 19.81
CA VAL A 65 12.11 -9.04 20.94
C VAL A 65 13.13 -10.08 20.50
N GLY A 66 14.25 -10.18 21.21
CA GLY A 66 15.22 -11.26 21.01
C GLY A 66 14.65 -12.60 21.45
N ASP A 67 15.02 -13.68 20.78
CA ASP A 67 14.63 -15.05 21.17
C ASP A 67 15.03 -15.40 22.62
N ASP A 68 16.15 -14.85 23.08
CA ASP A 68 16.66 -14.94 24.45
C ASP A 68 15.76 -14.24 25.49
N ALA A 69 15.01 -13.20 25.07
CA ALA A 69 14.16 -12.40 25.94
C ALA A 69 12.66 -12.76 25.85
N ALA A 70 12.26 -13.60 24.90
CA ALA A 70 10.85 -13.93 24.66
C ALA A 70 10.11 -14.46 25.90
N GLU A 71 10.77 -15.30 26.70
CA GLU A 71 10.24 -15.83 27.95
C GLU A 71 9.89 -14.74 28.97
N ARG A 72 10.73 -13.70 29.05
CA ARG A 72 10.55 -12.56 29.96
C ARG A 72 9.49 -11.57 29.46
N CYS A 73 9.13 -11.65 28.19
CA CYS A 73 8.05 -10.87 27.58
C CYS A 73 6.67 -11.54 27.71
N ARG A 74 6.58 -12.73 28.31
CA ARG A 74 5.28 -13.39 28.57
C ARG A 74 4.42 -12.53 29.48
N GLY A 75 3.19 -12.27 29.05
CA GLY A 75 2.23 -11.44 29.78
C GLY A 75 2.25 -9.96 29.41
N ALA A 76 3.14 -9.53 28.51
CA ALA A 76 3.06 -8.21 27.90
C ALA A 76 1.73 -8.01 27.15
N THR A 77 1.26 -6.76 27.07
CA THR A 77 0.05 -6.41 26.33
C THR A 77 0.19 -6.83 24.87
N ARG A 78 -0.71 -7.69 24.36
CA ARG A 78 -0.72 -8.09 22.95
C ARG A 78 -1.05 -6.90 22.05
N ARG A 79 -0.26 -6.71 21.00
CA ARG A 79 -0.37 -5.60 20.08
C ARG A 79 0.27 -5.94 18.74
N ARG A 80 -0.12 -5.20 17.69
CA ARG A 80 0.59 -5.23 16.41
C ARG A 80 1.95 -4.53 16.50
N GLY A 81 2.87 -4.90 15.63
CA GLY A 81 4.24 -4.41 15.57
C GLY A 81 5.18 -5.11 16.54
N VAL A 82 4.87 -6.32 17.01
CA VAL A 82 5.82 -7.13 17.80
C VAL A 82 6.47 -8.15 16.88
N VAL A 83 7.81 -8.14 16.82
CA VAL A 83 8.61 -9.02 15.97
C VAL A 83 9.57 -9.79 16.85
N LEU A 84 9.53 -11.12 16.78
CA LEU A 84 10.53 -11.97 17.42
C LEU A 84 11.73 -12.13 16.47
N VAL A 85 12.93 -11.82 16.95
CA VAL A 85 14.18 -11.88 16.17
C VAL A 85 15.14 -12.88 16.81
N GLY A 86 15.63 -13.83 16.01
CA GLY A 86 16.60 -14.82 16.45
C GLY A 86 17.76 -14.99 15.48
N ARG A 87 18.83 -15.63 15.95
CA ARG A 87 20.01 -16.01 15.15
C ARG A 87 20.10 -17.51 14.90
N ASP A 88 19.49 -18.32 15.77
CA ASP A 88 19.55 -19.78 15.69
C ASP A 88 18.55 -20.33 14.65
N GLN A 89 19.05 -21.09 13.68
CA GLN A 89 18.27 -21.64 12.56
C GLN A 89 17.54 -22.94 12.93
N ASP A 90 17.95 -23.62 14.01
CA ASP A 90 17.51 -24.98 14.31
C ASP A 90 16.63 -25.08 15.56
N ASN A 91 16.25 -23.95 16.18
CA ASN A 91 15.42 -23.96 17.39
C ASN A 91 13.91 -24.03 17.04
N PRO A 92 13.24 -25.19 17.23
CA PRO A 92 11.81 -25.31 16.93
C PRO A 92 10.92 -24.55 17.91
N ASP A 93 11.44 -24.17 19.09
CA ASP A 93 10.66 -23.49 20.12
C ASP A 93 10.42 -22.00 19.83
N VAL A 94 11.13 -21.41 18.87
CA VAL A 94 11.01 -19.99 18.49
C VAL A 94 9.58 -19.65 18.08
N TRP A 95 8.93 -20.51 17.29
CA TRP A 95 7.55 -20.31 16.85
C TRP A 95 6.56 -20.37 18.02
N ARG A 96 6.78 -21.28 18.97
CA ARG A 96 5.96 -21.37 20.19
C ARG A 96 6.09 -20.09 21.02
N ARG A 97 7.32 -19.62 21.24
CA ARG A 97 7.61 -18.38 21.97
C ARG A 97 6.97 -17.16 21.30
N ALA A 98 7.02 -17.08 19.97
CA ALA A 98 6.38 -16.01 19.19
C ALA A 98 4.86 -15.94 19.44
N VAL A 99 4.18 -17.09 19.44
CA VAL A 99 2.74 -17.16 19.70
C VAL A 99 2.40 -16.76 21.15
N GLU A 100 3.24 -17.15 22.10
CA GLU A 100 3.04 -16.83 23.53
C GLU A 100 3.08 -15.31 23.78
N ILE A 101 4.06 -14.62 23.19
CA ILE A 101 4.20 -13.16 23.30
C ILE A 101 3.26 -12.40 22.34
N GLY A 102 2.58 -13.10 21.43
CA GLY A 102 1.71 -12.49 20.43
C GLY A 102 2.47 -11.70 19.36
N ALA A 103 3.64 -12.19 18.94
CA ALA A 103 4.40 -11.60 17.85
C ALA A 103 3.64 -11.75 16.51
N ASP A 104 3.67 -10.68 15.71
CA ASP A 104 3.09 -10.66 14.36
C ASP A 104 3.96 -11.47 13.38
N SER A 105 5.27 -11.51 13.63
CA SER A 105 6.23 -12.18 12.77
C SER A 105 7.45 -12.68 13.54
N VAL A 106 8.11 -13.68 12.95
CA VAL A 106 9.40 -14.22 13.39
C VAL A 106 10.41 -13.96 12.28
N LEU A 107 11.53 -13.34 12.62
CA LEU A 107 12.64 -13.10 11.71
C LEU A 107 13.90 -13.79 12.20
N ARG A 108 14.71 -14.20 11.23
CA ARG A 108 16.05 -14.74 11.47
C ARG A 108 17.08 -13.83 10.83
N LEU A 109 18.14 -13.51 11.56
CA LEU A 109 19.26 -12.76 11.02
C LEU A 109 20.38 -13.74 10.59
N PRO A 110 21.07 -13.48 9.46
CA PRO A 110 21.02 -12.26 8.64
C PRO A 110 19.92 -12.22 7.56
N ASP A 111 19.20 -13.32 7.30
CA ASP A 111 18.25 -13.43 6.17
C ASP A 111 17.15 -12.35 6.16
N GLY A 112 16.70 -11.93 7.34
CA GLY A 112 15.65 -10.94 7.56
C GLY A 112 16.12 -9.49 7.66
N GLU A 113 17.42 -9.20 7.51
CA GLU A 113 17.96 -7.84 7.71
C GLU A 113 17.26 -6.79 6.84
N GLY A 114 17.08 -7.08 5.54
CA GLY A 114 16.44 -6.14 4.61
C GLY A 114 15.01 -5.80 5.02
N TRP A 115 14.21 -6.82 5.33
CA TRP A 115 12.84 -6.62 5.82
C TRP A 115 12.82 -5.82 7.12
N LEU A 116 13.77 -6.06 8.02
CA LEU A 116 13.81 -5.40 9.32
C LEU A 116 14.21 -3.93 9.22
N VAL A 117 15.22 -3.60 8.39
CA VAL A 117 15.56 -2.22 8.04
C VAL A 117 14.37 -1.51 7.41
N ASP A 118 13.66 -2.20 6.51
CA ASP A 118 12.40 -1.73 5.93
C ASP A 118 11.37 -1.41 7.01
N ARG A 119 11.10 -2.35 7.90
CA ARG A 119 10.12 -2.15 8.96
C ARG A 119 10.50 -1.03 9.95
N ILE A 120 11.78 -0.92 10.30
CA ILE A 120 12.28 0.08 11.24
C ILE A 120 12.15 1.49 10.63
N ALA A 121 12.58 1.71 9.39
CA ALA A 121 12.52 3.06 8.83
C ALA A 121 11.08 3.50 8.52
N ASP A 122 10.14 2.56 8.29
CA ASP A 122 8.72 2.91 8.19
C ASP A 122 8.22 3.51 9.50
N VAL A 123 8.64 2.90 10.59
CA VAL A 123 8.28 3.33 11.92
C VAL A 123 8.99 4.65 12.30
N ALA A 124 10.26 4.81 11.94
CA ALA A 124 11.02 6.04 12.15
C ALA A 124 10.49 7.23 11.34
N GLU A 125 10.04 7.00 10.10
CA GLU A 125 9.37 8.02 9.27
C GLU A 125 8.02 8.49 9.87
N GLY A 126 7.55 7.88 10.96
CA GLY A 126 6.28 8.22 11.61
C GLY A 126 5.09 7.84 10.75
N VAL A 127 5.20 6.73 10.00
CA VAL A 127 4.14 6.23 9.14
C VAL A 127 2.95 5.87 10.03
N GLY A 128 1.92 6.72 10.00
CA GLY A 128 0.61 6.42 10.57
C GLY A 128 0.00 5.16 9.95
N ARG A 129 -1.31 4.98 10.10
CA ARG A 129 -2.02 3.84 9.47
C ARG A 129 -1.62 3.73 7.99
N GLN A 130 -1.27 2.53 7.52
CA GLN A 130 -0.98 2.30 6.10
C GLN A 130 -2.13 2.79 5.22
N ALA A 131 -1.80 3.26 4.01
CA ALA A 131 -2.80 3.68 3.05
C ALA A 131 -3.67 2.49 2.66
N LEU A 132 -4.98 2.71 2.53
CA LEU A 132 -5.87 1.70 1.97
C LEU A 132 -5.56 1.55 0.48
N THR A 133 -5.17 0.35 0.08
CA THR A 133 -4.60 0.04 -1.23
C THR A 133 -5.59 -0.78 -2.04
N VAL A 134 -6.11 -0.18 -3.11
CA VAL A 134 -7.15 -0.78 -3.96
C VAL A 134 -6.58 -1.02 -5.36
N GLY A 135 -6.56 -2.29 -5.79
CA GLY A 135 -6.23 -2.64 -7.17
C GLY A 135 -7.47 -2.66 -8.06
N VAL A 136 -7.32 -2.25 -9.33
CA VAL A 136 -8.38 -2.32 -10.33
C VAL A 136 -7.89 -3.14 -11.52
N ILE A 137 -8.66 -4.15 -11.90
CA ILE A 137 -8.28 -5.13 -12.93
C ILE A 137 -9.46 -5.29 -13.90
N GLY A 138 -9.20 -5.35 -15.20
CA GLY A 138 -10.23 -5.64 -16.19
C GLY A 138 -10.55 -7.14 -16.30
N GLY A 139 -11.82 -7.53 -16.31
CA GLY A 139 -12.21 -8.90 -16.70
C GLY A 139 -11.94 -9.20 -18.17
N ARG A 140 -11.90 -8.14 -19.01
CA ARG A 140 -11.48 -8.19 -20.42
C ARG A 140 -10.76 -6.90 -20.84
N GLY A 141 -10.19 -6.90 -22.04
CA GLY A 141 -9.64 -5.68 -22.64
C GLY A 141 -10.76 -4.67 -22.90
N GLY A 142 -10.53 -3.39 -22.59
CA GLY A 142 -11.55 -2.35 -22.73
C GLY A 142 -12.70 -2.45 -21.72
N ALA A 143 -12.53 -3.15 -20.59
CA ALA A 143 -13.56 -3.21 -19.54
C ALA A 143 -13.76 -1.86 -18.81
N GLY A 144 -12.76 -0.97 -18.85
CA GLY A 144 -12.78 0.32 -18.15
C GLY A 144 -12.06 0.33 -16.80
N ALA A 145 -11.10 -0.58 -16.58
CA ALA A 145 -10.31 -0.66 -15.35
C ALA A 145 -9.52 0.64 -15.09
N SER A 146 -8.69 1.08 -16.04
CA SER A 146 -7.92 2.33 -15.95
C SER A 146 -8.81 3.55 -15.72
N THR A 147 -9.96 3.62 -16.39
CA THR A 147 -10.94 4.69 -16.18
C THR A 147 -11.47 4.71 -14.74
N LEU A 148 -11.84 3.53 -14.20
CA LEU A 148 -12.32 3.42 -12.83
C LEU A 148 -11.19 3.74 -11.83
N ALA A 149 -9.96 3.29 -12.09
CA ALA A 149 -8.80 3.59 -11.26
C ALA A 149 -8.56 5.11 -11.16
N CYS A 150 -8.55 5.82 -12.29
CA CYS A 150 -8.48 7.29 -12.31
C CYS A 150 -9.63 7.93 -11.54
N ALA A 151 -10.87 7.48 -11.76
CA ALA A 151 -12.05 8.06 -11.11
C ALA A 151 -12.04 7.85 -9.58
N LEU A 152 -11.63 6.68 -9.11
CA LEU A 152 -11.46 6.39 -7.69
C LEU A 152 -10.43 7.32 -7.07
N ALA A 153 -9.27 7.48 -7.71
CA ALA A 153 -8.20 8.33 -7.21
C ALA A 153 -8.59 9.82 -7.20
N VAL A 154 -9.15 10.34 -8.30
CA VAL A 154 -9.63 11.72 -8.39
C VAL A 154 -10.71 11.99 -7.33
N THR A 155 -11.63 11.05 -7.11
CA THR A 155 -12.68 11.21 -6.11
C THR A 155 -12.13 11.24 -4.68
N ALA A 156 -11.16 10.39 -4.36
CA ALA A 156 -10.50 10.40 -3.05
C ALA A 156 -9.71 11.69 -2.80
N ALA A 157 -8.95 12.15 -3.79
CA ALA A 157 -8.18 13.39 -3.72
C ALA A 157 -9.09 14.60 -3.47
N ARG A 158 -10.22 14.68 -4.18
CA ARG A 158 -11.24 15.71 -3.99
C ARG A 158 -11.87 15.72 -2.59
N ALA A 159 -11.96 14.55 -1.96
CA ALA A 159 -12.40 14.42 -0.58
C ALA A 159 -11.32 14.82 0.45
N GLY A 160 -10.20 15.37 0.00
CA GLY A 160 -9.08 15.82 0.83
C GLY A 160 -8.24 14.66 1.38
N ARG A 161 -8.28 13.48 0.74
CA ARG A 161 -7.43 12.34 1.13
C ARG A 161 -6.11 12.40 0.37
N ARG A 162 -5.01 12.13 1.08
CA ARG A 162 -3.74 11.79 0.44
C ARG A 162 -3.98 10.62 -0.51
N THR A 163 -3.65 10.82 -1.78
CA THR A 163 -3.99 9.87 -2.83
C THR A 163 -2.81 9.68 -3.77
N MET A 164 -2.47 8.42 -4.04
CA MET A 164 -1.54 8.04 -5.09
C MET A 164 -2.23 7.11 -6.08
N LEU A 165 -1.99 7.33 -7.37
CA LEU A 165 -2.40 6.46 -8.47
C LEU A 165 -1.16 5.84 -9.10
N VAL A 166 -1.12 4.51 -9.17
CA VAL A 166 0.01 3.76 -9.72
C VAL A 166 -0.45 2.98 -10.94
N ASP A 167 0.21 3.19 -12.08
CA ASP A 167 -0.01 2.49 -13.33
C ASP A 167 0.81 1.21 -13.39
N GLY A 168 0.20 0.06 -13.15
CA GLY A 168 0.85 -1.24 -13.24
C GLY A 168 0.89 -1.83 -14.65
N ASP A 169 0.28 -1.22 -15.65
CA ASP A 169 0.20 -1.77 -17.01
C ASP A 169 1.18 -1.07 -17.97
N PRO A 170 2.36 -1.67 -18.26
CA PRO A 170 3.32 -1.10 -19.21
C PRO A 170 2.78 -0.89 -20.62
N LEU A 171 1.65 -1.51 -20.96
CA LEU A 171 1.04 -1.45 -22.29
C LEU A 171 -0.22 -0.55 -22.31
N GLY A 172 -0.55 0.11 -21.19
CA GLY A 172 -1.77 0.90 -21.02
C GLY A 172 -1.73 2.31 -21.62
N GLY A 173 -0.57 2.77 -22.11
CA GLY A 173 -0.40 4.11 -22.69
C GLY A 173 -0.19 5.24 -21.68
N GLY A 174 -0.16 4.91 -20.38
CA GLY A 174 0.10 5.85 -19.29
C GLY A 174 -1.15 6.50 -18.72
N LEU A 175 -1.43 6.30 -17.43
CA LEU A 175 -2.55 6.92 -16.71
C LEU A 175 -2.52 8.46 -16.69
N ASP A 176 -1.35 9.06 -16.81
CA ASP A 176 -1.21 10.52 -16.94
C ASP A 176 -1.86 11.08 -18.22
N VAL A 177 -2.03 10.29 -19.30
CA VAL A 177 -2.87 10.72 -20.45
C VAL A 177 -4.33 10.85 -20.02
N LEU A 178 -4.86 9.86 -19.30
CA LEU A 178 -6.25 9.87 -18.82
C LEU A 178 -6.52 11.01 -17.82
N LEU A 179 -5.46 11.57 -17.23
CA LEU A 179 -5.53 12.70 -16.33
C LEU A 179 -5.17 14.05 -16.99
N GLY A 180 -4.84 14.08 -18.29
CA GLY A 180 -4.42 15.30 -19.00
C GLY A 180 -3.12 15.91 -18.46
N GLY A 181 -2.21 15.06 -17.98
CA GLY A 181 -0.97 15.44 -17.28
C GLY A 181 0.30 14.95 -17.97
N GLU A 182 0.24 14.65 -19.26
CA GLU A 182 1.37 14.09 -20.02
C GLU A 182 2.59 15.02 -20.08
N GLN A 183 2.41 16.33 -19.87
CA GLN A 183 3.50 17.33 -19.81
C GLN A 183 3.91 17.69 -18.39
N THR A 184 3.34 17.03 -17.37
CA THR A 184 3.64 17.35 -15.97
C THR A 184 4.95 16.71 -15.55
N GLU A 185 5.86 17.56 -15.06
CA GLU A 185 7.18 17.17 -14.56
C GLU A 185 7.08 16.21 -13.37
N GLY A 186 8.06 15.32 -13.26
CA GLY A 186 8.17 14.32 -12.20
C GLY A 186 8.61 12.96 -12.74
N ARG A 187 9.06 12.09 -11.84
CA ARG A 187 9.58 10.76 -12.17
C ARG A 187 8.48 9.82 -12.65
N ARG A 188 8.84 8.92 -13.56
CA ARG A 188 8.00 7.85 -14.13
C ARG A 188 8.67 6.49 -13.91
N TRP A 189 8.00 5.39 -14.26
CA TRP A 189 8.53 4.03 -14.05
C TRP A 189 9.99 3.80 -14.47
N PRO A 190 10.45 4.28 -15.64
CA PRO A 190 11.85 4.08 -16.05
C PRO A 190 12.88 4.65 -15.05
N ASP A 191 12.55 5.70 -14.32
CA ASP A 191 13.42 6.30 -13.29
C ASP A 191 13.58 5.38 -12.06
N PHE A 192 12.62 4.49 -11.83
CA PHE A 192 12.61 3.56 -10.70
C PHE A 192 13.09 2.16 -11.10
N ALA A 193 12.95 1.77 -12.37
CA ALA A 193 13.37 0.46 -12.87
C ALA A 193 14.88 0.21 -12.71
N ALA A 194 15.70 1.27 -12.78
CA ALA A 194 17.15 1.20 -12.59
C ALA A 194 17.59 1.34 -11.12
N SER A 195 16.68 1.70 -10.22
CA SER A 195 17.01 1.94 -8.82
C SER A 195 17.16 0.62 -8.08
N LYS A 196 18.31 0.41 -7.43
CA LYS A 196 18.53 -0.73 -6.53
C LYS A 196 18.26 -0.31 -5.10
N GLY A 197 17.33 -0.99 -4.44
CA GLY A 197 17.05 -0.84 -3.02
C GLY A 197 15.77 -0.05 -2.70
N ARG A 198 15.63 0.27 -1.42
CA ARG A 198 14.42 0.86 -0.85
C ARG A 198 14.18 2.29 -1.37
N VAL A 199 12.92 2.60 -1.69
CA VAL A 199 12.48 3.96 -2.01
C VAL A 199 11.85 4.59 -0.78
N ALA A 200 12.40 5.69 -0.26
CA ALA A 200 11.81 6.45 0.87
C ALA A 200 10.41 6.98 0.50
N GLY A 201 9.43 6.94 1.42
CA GLY A 201 8.01 7.15 1.09
C GLY A 201 7.69 8.61 0.73
N GLY A 202 8.22 9.55 1.53
CA GLY A 202 8.14 10.98 1.22
C GLY A 202 8.89 11.34 -0.06
N ALA A 203 10.08 10.76 -0.27
CA ALA A 203 10.87 11.00 -1.48
C ALA A 203 10.19 10.46 -2.74
N LEU A 204 9.49 9.32 -2.66
CA LEU A 204 8.65 8.84 -3.75
C LEU A 204 7.58 9.89 -4.06
N GLU A 205 6.75 10.23 -3.08
CA GLU A 205 5.61 11.14 -3.24
C GLU A 205 6.02 12.50 -3.83
N GLU A 206 7.09 13.11 -3.33
CA GLU A 206 7.61 14.40 -3.80
C GLU A 206 8.22 14.33 -5.20
N SER A 207 8.73 13.16 -5.60
CA SER A 207 9.33 12.98 -6.92
C SER A 207 8.31 12.74 -8.03
N LEU A 208 7.06 12.38 -7.68
CA LEU A 208 6.01 12.08 -8.64
C LEU A 208 5.25 13.34 -9.08
N PRO A 209 4.75 13.36 -10.33
CA PRO A 209 3.80 14.37 -10.79
C PRO A 209 2.62 14.57 -9.84
N GLU A 210 2.26 15.84 -9.64
CA GLU A 210 1.03 16.22 -8.94
C GLU A 210 -0.04 16.60 -9.97
N LEU A 211 -1.15 15.88 -9.97
CA LEU A 211 -2.26 16.10 -10.89
C LEU A 211 -3.56 16.01 -10.10
N HIS A 212 -4.45 17.01 -10.21
CA HIS A 212 -5.77 16.97 -9.56
C HIS A 212 -5.72 16.66 -8.04
N ALA A 213 -4.70 17.17 -7.35
CA ALA A 213 -4.41 16.91 -5.93
C ALA A 213 -4.09 15.44 -5.57
N LEU A 214 -3.69 14.62 -6.55
CA LEU A 214 -3.10 13.30 -6.34
C LEU A 214 -1.68 13.21 -6.92
N ARG A 215 -0.91 12.22 -6.45
CA ARG A 215 0.37 11.84 -7.03
C ARG A 215 0.20 10.67 -8.01
N VAL A 216 0.90 10.70 -9.13
CA VAL A 216 0.73 9.68 -10.18
C VAL A 216 2.08 9.07 -10.54
N LEU A 217 2.20 7.75 -10.40
CA LEU A 217 3.28 7.00 -11.03
C LEU A 217 2.74 6.36 -12.31
N SER A 218 3.14 6.92 -13.45
CA SER A 218 2.75 6.45 -14.79
C SER A 218 3.96 5.89 -15.55
N TRP A 219 3.70 5.23 -16.67
CA TRP A 219 4.73 4.93 -17.67
C TRP A 219 5.06 6.19 -18.46
N ASP A 220 6.30 6.34 -18.94
CA ASP A 220 6.65 7.43 -19.85
C ASP A 220 6.33 7.04 -21.31
N ARG A 221 6.82 7.83 -22.28
CA ARG A 221 6.58 7.62 -23.72
C ARG A 221 7.84 7.08 -24.41
N GLY A 222 8.84 6.68 -23.62
CA GLY A 222 10.08 6.10 -24.09
C GLY A 222 9.92 4.64 -24.44
N ASP A 223 11.06 3.98 -24.66
CA ASP A 223 11.09 2.54 -24.87
C ASP A 223 10.59 1.80 -23.62
N SER A 224 9.88 0.68 -23.84
CA SER A 224 9.38 -0.15 -22.74
C SER A 224 10.53 -0.68 -21.89
N VAL A 225 10.53 -0.32 -20.61
CA VAL A 225 11.48 -0.82 -19.62
C VAL A 225 10.83 -1.95 -18.83
N VAL A 226 11.57 -3.05 -18.63
CA VAL A 226 11.15 -4.11 -17.71
C VAL A 226 11.39 -3.63 -16.29
N VAL A 227 10.31 -3.47 -15.52
CA VAL A 227 10.39 -3.16 -14.09
C VAL A 227 10.62 -4.46 -13.32
N PRO A 228 11.74 -4.60 -12.57
CA PRO A 228 11.98 -5.78 -11.75
C PRO A 228 10.90 -5.94 -10.65
N PRO A 229 10.56 -7.17 -10.23
CA PRO A 229 9.60 -7.40 -9.15
C PRO A 229 9.96 -6.66 -7.86
N GLU A 230 11.25 -6.57 -7.52
CA GLU A 230 11.73 -5.86 -6.34
C GLU A 230 11.47 -4.35 -6.41
N ALA A 231 11.54 -3.77 -7.61
CA ALA A 231 11.23 -2.35 -7.81
C ALA A 231 9.74 -2.08 -7.63
N MET A 232 8.87 -2.93 -8.21
CA MET A 232 7.42 -2.88 -7.97
C MET A 232 7.10 -3.02 -6.47
N ARG A 233 7.73 -4.00 -5.81
CA ARG A 233 7.58 -4.21 -4.36
C ARG A 233 7.94 -2.95 -3.58
N SER A 234 9.10 -2.39 -3.86
CA SER A 234 9.66 -1.23 -3.13
C SER A 234 8.85 0.04 -3.35
N VAL A 235 8.39 0.28 -4.58
CA VAL A 235 7.56 1.44 -4.92
C VAL A 235 6.20 1.36 -4.25
N LEU A 236 5.52 0.21 -4.30
CA LEU A 236 4.21 0.07 -3.66
C LEU A 236 4.33 0.11 -2.14
N ALA A 237 5.36 -0.52 -1.57
CA ALA A 237 5.65 -0.42 -0.15
C ALA A 237 5.82 1.05 0.25
N ALA A 238 6.55 1.83 -0.55
CA ALA A 238 6.74 3.26 -0.34
C ALA A 238 5.44 4.08 -0.50
N ALA A 239 4.64 3.81 -1.52
CA ALA A 239 3.37 4.49 -1.79
C ALA A 239 2.37 4.35 -0.64
N ARG A 240 2.33 3.16 -0.04
CA ARG A 240 1.44 2.79 1.08
C ARG A 240 1.79 3.47 2.40
N ARG A 241 2.96 4.10 2.48
CA ARG A 241 3.38 4.84 3.68
C ARG A 241 2.64 6.16 3.79
N ARG A 242 2.63 6.72 5.00
CA ARG A 242 2.01 8.02 5.35
C ARG A 242 0.48 8.07 5.24
N GLY A 243 -0.18 6.91 5.10
CA GLY A 243 -1.65 6.81 5.09
C GLY A 243 -2.31 7.38 3.84
N GLY A 244 -3.64 7.54 3.90
CA GLY A 244 -4.46 7.92 2.74
C GLY A 244 -4.94 6.71 1.94
N VAL A 245 -4.97 6.85 0.62
CA VAL A 245 -5.33 5.77 -0.31
C VAL A 245 -4.31 5.64 -1.43
N VAL A 246 -4.12 4.41 -1.89
CA VAL A 246 -3.35 4.08 -3.08
C VAL A 246 -4.26 3.30 -4.02
N VAL A 247 -4.39 3.76 -5.26
CA VAL A 247 -5.12 3.05 -6.31
C VAL A 247 -4.11 2.51 -7.30
N VAL A 248 -4.18 1.22 -7.62
CA VAL A 248 -3.26 0.56 -8.55
C VAL A 248 -4.06 0.07 -9.75
N ASP A 249 -3.79 0.59 -10.94
CA ASP A 249 -4.34 0.04 -12.18
C ASP A 249 -3.49 -1.16 -12.61
N LEU A 250 -4.09 -2.34 -12.77
CA LEU A 250 -3.34 -3.57 -12.97
C LEU A 250 -3.68 -4.24 -14.30
N PRO A 251 -2.66 -4.77 -15.00
CA PRO A 251 -2.88 -5.56 -16.19
C PRO A 251 -3.52 -6.91 -15.83
N ARG A 252 -4.12 -7.55 -16.82
CA ARG A 252 -4.80 -8.85 -16.65
C ARG A 252 -3.84 -10.04 -16.57
N ARG A 253 -2.62 -9.86 -17.10
CA ARG A 253 -1.57 -10.88 -17.07
C ARG A 253 -0.85 -10.71 -15.74
N VAL A 254 -0.90 -11.74 -14.92
CA VAL A 254 -0.13 -11.80 -13.68
C VAL A 254 1.24 -12.36 -14.00
N ASP A 255 2.23 -11.49 -14.04
CA ASP A 255 3.66 -11.84 -13.98
C ASP A 255 4.19 -11.63 -12.55
N GLU A 256 5.50 -11.78 -12.35
CA GLU A 256 6.13 -11.63 -11.03
C GLU A 256 5.94 -10.21 -10.46
N GLY A 257 6.04 -9.16 -11.28
CA GLY A 257 5.83 -7.78 -10.82
C GLY A 257 4.37 -7.55 -10.41
N VAL A 258 3.42 -8.01 -11.21
CA VAL A 258 1.99 -7.91 -10.87
C VAL A 258 1.66 -8.74 -9.64
N ALA A 259 2.30 -9.89 -9.42
CA ALA A 259 2.14 -10.67 -8.19
C ALA A 259 2.61 -9.90 -6.95
N GLU A 260 3.74 -9.18 -7.03
CA GLU A 260 4.21 -8.28 -5.97
C GLU A 260 3.24 -7.14 -5.69
N ALA A 261 2.57 -6.62 -6.73
CA ALA A 261 1.54 -5.61 -6.56
C ALA A 261 0.30 -6.16 -5.88
N LEU A 262 -0.20 -7.30 -6.34
CA LEU A 262 -1.36 -7.99 -5.77
C LEU A 262 -1.16 -8.33 -4.29
N ALA A 263 0.03 -8.78 -3.92
CA ALA A 263 0.37 -9.14 -2.54
C ALA A 263 0.33 -7.94 -1.56
N GLN A 264 0.33 -6.71 -2.07
CA GLN A 264 0.31 -5.49 -1.27
C GLN A 264 -1.04 -4.74 -1.32
N LEU A 265 -2.04 -5.29 -2.01
CA LEU A 265 -3.39 -4.73 -2.03
C LEU A 265 -4.15 -5.14 -0.77
N ASP A 266 -5.00 -4.23 -0.27
CA ASP A 266 -5.99 -4.55 0.76
C ASP A 266 -7.29 -5.09 0.13
N LEU A 267 -7.59 -4.67 -1.10
CA LEU A 267 -8.81 -5.01 -1.85
C LEU A 267 -8.57 -4.90 -3.36
N GLY A 268 -9.22 -5.77 -4.15
CA GLY A 268 -9.21 -5.73 -5.61
C GLY A 268 -10.61 -5.54 -6.20
N LEU A 269 -10.69 -4.79 -7.29
CA LEU A 269 -11.91 -4.59 -8.09
C LEU A 269 -11.72 -5.19 -9.48
N LEU A 270 -12.54 -6.19 -9.80
CA LEU A 270 -12.59 -6.81 -11.11
C LEU A 270 -13.72 -6.17 -11.93
N VAL A 271 -13.38 -5.35 -12.92
CA VAL A 271 -14.36 -4.67 -13.78
C VAL A 271 -14.84 -5.62 -14.88
N VAL A 272 -16.12 -5.98 -14.86
CA VAL A 272 -16.68 -7.01 -15.75
C VAL A 272 -17.88 -6.48 -16.53
N PRO A 273 -17.75 -6.30 -17.86
CA PRO A 273 -18.90 -6.02 -18.72
C PRO A 273 -19.96 -7.13 -18.65
N GLY A 274 -21.24 -6.74 -18.71
CA GLY A 274 -22.43 -7.59 -18.63
C GLY A 274 -22.67 -8.52 -19.82
N GLU A 275 -21.61 -9.04 -20.43
CA GLU A 275 -21.62 -9.90 -21.60
C GLU A 275 -21.08 -11.29 -21.24
N LEU A 276 -21.71 -12.36 -21.72
CA LEU A 276 -21.31 -13.74 -21.39
C LEU A 276 -19.81 -14.02 -21.67
N ARG A 277 -19.29 -13.52 -22.79
CA ARG A 277 -17.87 -13.67 -23.15
C ARG A 277 -16.95 -12.91 -22.19
N ALA A 278 -17.39 -11.74 -21.70
CA ALA A 278 -16.63 -10.96 -20.74
C ALA A 278 -16.60 -11.67 -19.37
N VAL A 279 -17.72 -12.25 -18.93
CA VAL A 279 -17.76 -13.07 -17.71
C VAL A 279 -16.86 -14.31 -17.83
N ALA A 280 -16.89 -15.02 -18.95
CA ALA A 280 -15.99 -16.16 -19.18
C ALA A 280 -14.50 -15.77 -19.16
N ALA A 281 -14.15 -14.60 -19.72
CA ALA A 281 -12.79 -14.07 -19.65
C ALA A 281 -12.41 -13.65 -18.22
N ALA A 282 -13.34 -12.97 -17.52
CA ALA A 282 -13.17 -12.53 -16.14
C ALA A 282 -12.95 -13.71 -15.19
N ASN A 283 -13.62 -14.85 -15.41
CA ASN A 283 -13.42 -16.05 -14.58
C ASN A 283 -11.96 -16.55 -14.61
N ARG A 284 -11.29 -16.47 -15.76
CA ARG A 284 -9.86 -16.81 -15.86
C ARG A 284 -8.97 -15.82 -15.12
N VAL A 285 -9.28 -14.53 -15.21
CA VAL A 285 -8.54 -13.48 -14.49
C VAL A 285 -8.73 -13.65 -12.99
N ALA A 286 -9.98 -13.82 -12.53
CA ALA A 286 -10.34 -14.06 -11.13
C ALA A 286 -9.63 -15.28 -10.56
N SER A 287 -9.59 -16.39 -11.32
CA SER A 287 -8.90 -17.62 -10.89
C SER A 287 -7.42 -17.38 -10.59
N VAL A 288 -6.73 -16.56 -11.40
CA VAL A 288 -5.30 -16.28 -11.22
C VAL A 288 -5.06 -15.27 -10.12
N VAL A 289 -5.83 -14.17 -10.10
CA VAL A 289 -5.73 -13.10 -9.10
C VAL A 289 -6.06 -13.63 -7.71
N GLY A 290 -7.09 -14.48 -7.59
CA GLY A 290 -7.53 -15.09 -6.34
C GLY A 290 -6.53 -16.06 -5.71
N MET A 291 -5.46 -16.45 -6.42
CA MET A 291 -4.35 -17.20 -5.82
C MET A 291 -3.48 -16.34 -4.90
N VAL A 292 -3.51 -15.01 -5.08
CA VAL A 292 -2.66 -14.05 -4.35
C VAL A 292 -3.51 -13.12 -3.48
N LEU A 293 -4.60 -12.59 -4.04
CA LEU A 293 -5.47 -11.63 -3.37
C LEU A 293 -6.77 -12.29 -2.89
N SER A 294 -7.01 -12.24 -1.58
CA SER A 294 -8.17 -12.87 -0.94
C SER A 294 -9.46 -12.07 -1.06
N ASP A 295 -9.39 -10.74 -1.03
CA ASP A 295 -10.56 -9.86 -1.19
C ASP A 295 -10.59 -9.28 -2.61
N LEU A 296 -11.25 -10.02 -3.52
CA LEU A 296 -11.51 -9.60 -4.89
C LEU A 296 -13.01 -9.46 -5.10
N ARG A 297 -13.46 -8.28 -5.53
CA ARG A 297 -14.88 -7.96 -5.71
C ARG A 297 -15.20 -7.56 -7.14
N VAL A 298 -16.40 -7.88 -7.59
CA VAL A 298 -16.87 -7.58 -8.94
C VAL A 298 -17.42 -6.16 -9.00
N VAL A 299 -16.98 -5.41 -10.00
CA VAL A 299 -17.63 -4.19 -10.47
C VAL A 299 -18.28 -4.50 -11.81
N ALA A 300 -19.58 -4.75 -11.80
CA ALA A 300 -20.31 -5.08 -13.02
C ALA A 300 -20.53 -3.83 -13.86
N ARG A 301 -20.43 -3.94 -15.18
CA ARG A 301 -20.62 -2.80 -16.08
C ARG A 301 -21.66 -3.14 -17.14
N GLY A 302 -22.74 -2.39 -17.19
CA GLY A 302 -23.76 -2.50 -18.23
C GLY A 302 -23.28 -2.00 -19.63
N PRO A 303 -24.13 -2.14 -20.66
CA PRO A 303 -25.44 -2.77 -20.60
C PRO A 303 -25.35 -4.30 -20.46
N TYR A 304 -26.36 -4.89 -19.83
CA TYR A 304 -26.48 -6.34 -19.68
C TYR A 304 -27.22 -6.97 -20.87
N ALA A 305 -26.86 -8.20 -21.22
CA ALA A 305 -27.70 -9.01 -22.08
C ALA A 305 -29.06 -9.30 -21.38
N SER A 306 -30.10 -9.60 -22.17
CA SER A 306 -31.44 -9.86 -21.63
C SER A 306 -31.42 -10.96 -20.57
N GLY A 307 -31.98 -10.68 -19.39
CA GLY A 307 -32.04 -11.60 -18.26
C GLY A 307 -30.77 -11.67 -17.40
N LEU A 308 -29.77 -10.81 -17.66
CA LEU A 308 -28.58 -10.67 -16.81
C LEU A 308 -28.63 -9.34 -16.04
N ASP A 309 -28.04 -9.35 -14.86
CA ASP A 309 -27.82 -8.18 -14.00
C ASP A 309 -26.45 -8.30 -13.30
N GLU A 310 -26.10 -7.30 -12.49
CA GLU A 310 -24.85 -7.26 -11.72
C GLU A 310 -24.72 -8.42 -10.73
N HIS A 311 -25.83 -8.87 -10.14
CA HIS A 311 -25.86 -9.97 -9.18
C HIS A 311 -25.57 -11.30 -9.87
N TRP A 312 -26.10 -11.50 -11.07
CA TRP A 312 -25.80 -12.66 -11.89
C TRP A 312 -24.32 -12.72 -12.26
N VAL A 313 -23.70 -11.59 -12.64
CA VAL A 313 -22.27 -11.54 -12.97
C VAL A 313 -21.42 -11.92 -11.76
N ALA A 314 -21.73 -11.37 -10.59
CA ALA A 314 -21.05 -11.68 -9.34
C ALA A 314 -21.20 -13.17 -8.95
N ALA A 315 -22.43 -13.69 -9.03
CA ALA A 315 -22.74 -15.09 -8.74
C ALA A 315 -22.04 -16.06 -9.71
N ALA A 316 -21.98 -15.72 -11.00
CA ALA A 316 -21.30 -16.53 -12.01
C ALA A 316 -19.78 -16.63 -11.78
N LEU A 317 -19.19 -15.62 -11.12
CA LEU A 317 -17.77 -15.59 -10.76
C LEU A 317 -17.50 -16.10 -9.34
N GLY A 318 -18.53 -16.29 -8.52
CA GLY A 318 -18.39 -16.66 -7.11
C GLY A 318 -17.67 -15.60 -6.27
N LEU A 319 -17.81 -14.32 -6.63
CA LEU A 319 -17.13 -13.20 -5.97
C LEU A 319 -18.15 -12.20 -5.39
N PRO A 320 -17.82 -11.48 -4.30
CA PRO A 320 -18.67 -10.42 -3.76
C PRO A 320 -18.88 -9.28 -4.78
N LEU A 321 -20.06 -8.65 -4.76
CA LEU A 321 -20.37 -7.51 -5.60
C LEU A 321 -19.95 -6.20 -4.90
N ALA A 322 -19.06 -5.41 -5.53
CA ALA A 322 -18.75 -4.06 -5.07
C ALA A 322 -19.79 -3.04 -5.56
N GLY A 323 -20.39 -3.29 -6.73
CA GLY A 323 -21.51 -2.52 -7.28
C GLY A 323 -21.55 -2.52 -8.80
N GLU A 324 -22.54 -1.84 -9.35
CA GLU A 324 -22.67 -1.57 -10.77
C GLU A 324 -21.99 -0.26 -11.16
N LEU A 325 -21.08 -0.30 -12.13
CA LEU A 325 -20.42 0.85 -12.71
C LEU A 325 -21.39 1.58 -13.63
N PRO A 326 -21.78 2.83 -13.31
CA PRO A 326 -22.76 3.54 -14.10
C PRO A 326 -22.13 4.09 -15.39
N VAL A 327 -22.99 4.36 -16.37
CA VAL A 327 -22.60 5.02 -17.62
C VAL A 327 -22.42 6.53 -17.36
N GLU A 328 -21.21 7.04 -17.61
CA GLU A 328 -20.92 8.48 -17.62
C GLU A 328 -20.98 8.99 -19.07
N THR A 329 -22.02 9.75 -19.40
CA THR A 329 -22.17 10.38 -20.72
C THR A 329 -21.18 11.53 -20.87
N GLY A 330 -20.51 11.63 -22.02
CA GLY A 330 -19.57 12.72 -22.28
C GLY A 330 -18.13 12.44 -21.85
N LEU A 331 -17.87 11.33 -21.16
CA LEU A 331 -16.54 10.98 -20.64
C LEU A 331 -15.44 11.02 -21.72
N SER A 332 -15.72 10.55 -22.93
CA SER A 332 -14.74 10.61 -24.03
C SER A 332 -14.42 12.04 -24.44
N ALA A 333 -15.42 12.91 -24.53
CA ALA A 333 -15.22 14.31 -24.90
C ALA A 333 -14.51 15.09 -23.79
N ASP A 334 -14.81 14.77 -22.53
CA ASP A 334 -14.12 15.31 -21.36
C ASP A 334 -12.64 14.91 -21.38
N GLN A 335 -12.33 13.66 -21.71
CA GLN A 335 -10.96 13.17 -21.85
C GLN A 335 -10.21 13.85 -23.00
N ASP A 336 -10.84 14.01 -24.17
CA ASP A 336 -10.26 14.75 -25.29
C ASP A 336 -9.97 16.22 -24.92
N GLY A 337 -10.73 16.78 -23.97
CA GLY A 337 -10.53 18.10 -23.39
C GLY A 337 -9.57 18.16 -22.19
N GLY A 338 -8.96 17.03 -21.80
CA GLY A 338 -8.02 16.94 -20.67
C GLY A 338 -8.66 16.88 -19.28
N ALA A 339 -9.99 16.72 -19.19
CA ALA A 339 -10.68 16.55 -17.92
C ALA A 339 -10.66 15.07 -17.47
N PRO A 340 -10.21 14.79 -16.23
CA PRO A 340 -10.07 13.41 -15.79
C PRO A 340 -11.42 12.74 -15.48
N PRO A 341 -11.50 11.40 -15.53
CA PRO A 341 -12.66 10.66 -15.04
C PRO A 341 -13.02 11.07 -13.60
N GLY A 342 -14.30 11.41 -13.36
CA GLY A 342 -14.78 11.87 -12.05
C GLY A 342 -14.57 13.37 -11.75
N ALA A 343 -14.06 14.16 -12.70
CA ALA A 343 -13.81 15.61 -12.55
C ALA A 343 -15.03 16.46 -12.19
N SER A 344 -16.25 16.04 -12.50
CA SER A 344 -17.45 16.83 -12.18
C SER A 344 -17.85 16.74 -10.71
N GLY A 345 -17.46 15.66 -10.00
CA GLY A 345 -17.86 15.35 -8.61
C GLY A 345 -19.36 15.14 -8.39
N ARG A 346 -20.18 15.38 -9.41
CA ARG A 346 -21.64 15.24 -9.39
C ARG A 346 -22.14 14.17 -10.36
N GLY A 347 -21.29 13.73 -11.29
CA GLY A 347 -21.56 12.67 -12.24
C GLY A 347 -21.80 11.31 -11.57
N PRO A 348 -22.50 10.39 -12.25
CA PRO A 348 -22.77 9.07 -11.70
C PRO A 348 -21.50 8.28 -11.33
N LEU A 349 -20.41 8.39 -12.10
CA LEU A 349 -19.13 7.75 -11.80
C LEU A 349 -18.51 8.29 -10.51
N ALA A 350 -18.55 9.61 -10.30
CA ALA A 350 -18.07 10.22 -9.06
C ALA A 350 -18.88 9.75 -7.85
N ARG A 351 -20.22 9.68 -7.97
CA ARG A 351 -21.10 9.17 -6.90
C ARG A 351 -20.80 7.71 -6.57
N PHE A 352 -20.60 6.87 -7.58
CA PHE A 352 -20.18 5.48 -7.39
C PHE A 352 -18.86 5.40 -6.60
N CYS A 353 -17.85 6.18 -7.00
CA CYS A 353 -16.56 6.22 -6.32
C CYS A 353 -16.66 6.74 -4.88
N THR A 354 -17.48 7.76 -4.62
CA THR A 354 -17.73 8.27 -3.26
C THR A 354 -18.34 7.19 -2.38
N ALA A 355 -19.40 6.53 -2.84
CA ALA A 355 -20.06 5.47 -2.09
C ALA A 355 -19.13 4.27 -1.83
N PHE A 356 -18.27 3.94 -2.81
CA PHE A 356 -17.24 2.92 -2.63
C PHE A 356 -16.26 3.30 -1.51
N TRP A 357 -15.71 4.52 -1.52
CA TRP A 357 -14.75 4.96 -0.51
C TRP A 357 -15.37 5.07 0.89
N GLU A 358 -16.61 5.52 1.01
CA GLU A 358 -17.32 5.56 2.29
C GLU A 358 -17.38 4.16 2.93
N LYS A 359 -17.77 3.15 2.16
CA LYS A 359 -17.85 1.75 2.63
C LYS A 359 -16.48 1.16 2.93
N ALA A 360 -15.53 1.32 2.00
CA ALA A 360 -14.20 0.74 2.11
C ALA A 360 -13.40 1.33 3.30
N LEU A 361 -13.57 2.63 3.57
CA LEU A 361 -12.91 3.29 4.71
C LEU A 361 -13.61 3.02 6.04
N ALA A 362 -14.91 2.76 6.05
CA ALA A 362 -15.66 2.37 7.25
C ALA A 362 -15.33 0.95 7.74
N GLY A 363 -14.66 0.13 6.92
CA GLY A 363 -14.38 -1.28 7.24
C GLY A 363 -15.63 -2.16 7.18
N GLU A 364 -16.72 -1.66 6.60
CA GLU A 364 -17.95 -2.42 6.40
C GLU A 364 -17.73 -3.40 5.24
N THR A 365 -17.87 -4.70 5.53
CA THR A 365 -17.91 -5.73 4.52
C THR A 365 -19.19 -5.53 3.72
N VAL A 366 -19.06 -5.21 2.42
CA VAL A 366 -20.21 -5.07 1.52
C VAL A 366 -20.82 -6.46 1.39
N SER A 367 -21.96 -6.65 2.06
CA SER A 367 -22.76 -7.87 2.04
C SER A 367 -23.59 -7.96 0.78
#